data_AF-A0ABD3EZ82-F1
#
_entry.id   AF-A0ABD3EZ82-F1
#
_cell.length_a   1.000
_cell.length_b   1.000
_cell.length_c   1.000
_cell.angle_alpha   90.00
_cell.angle_beta   90.00
_cell.angle_gamma   90.00
#
_symmetry.space_group_name_H-M   'P 1'
#
loop_
_entity.id
_entity.type
_entity.pdbx_description
1 polymer ?
#
loop_
_entity_poly.entity_id
_entity_poly.type
_entity_poly.pdbx_seq_one_letter_code
_entity_poly.pdbx_strand_id
1 'polypeptide(L)'
;MVVLPDDLFGGMSSLTFIHFAAFIPMAKLPSFEGLTNLKSLTLAVFLYLAEVPGFDSLHNFERLVLVSLPSLTALPDLGSVKNFQSFTTFDRGAWCCNGFLNNNCELNDPKCGVHPVWGTPAAICLASENQATEATWTITSKFSFGICGPVLQPDAVQGTPTEETMTVCKDTMYRQCSKPNETEAMCYNVRFMGITCTQTSYAIEMRRRQIAHGVGDACNPEIEAWLGCK
;
A
#
# COMPACT_ATOMS: atom_id res chain seq x y z
N MET A 1 18.47 15.11 -5.46
CA MET A 1 18.23 14.51 -4.14
C MET A 1 17.15 15.33 -3.47
N VAL A 2 16.01 14.73 -3.13
CA VAL A 2 14.93 15.43 -2.42
C VAL A 2 15.18 15.22 -0.93
N VAL A 3 15.48 16.30 -0.21
CA VAL A 3 15.74 16.28 1.23
C VAL A 3 14.81 17.31 1.86
N LEU A 4 14.15 16.91 2.94
CA LEU A 4 13.43 17.83 3.81
C LEU A 4 14.35 18.23 4.97
N PRO A 5 14.31 19.50 5.44
CA PRO A 5 15.08 19.92 6.60
C PRO A 5 14.74 19.08 7.83
N ASP A 6 15.74 18.71 8.64
CA ASP A 6 15.52 17.87 9.83
C ASP A 6 14.57 18.52 10.85
N ASP A 7 14.55 19.85 10.90
CA ASP A 7 13.74 20.68 11.80
C ASP A 7 12.41 21.16 11.19
N LEU A 8 12.03 20.65 10.00
CA LEU A 8 10.83 21.08 9.27
C LEU A 8 9.60 21.16 10.17
N PHE A 9 9.45 20.23 11.12
CA PHE A 9 8.29 20.13 11.99
C PHE A 9 8.49 20.75 13.39
N GLY A 10 9.65 21.32 13.71
CA GLY A 10 10.02 21.73 15.07
C GLY A 10 9.03 22.70 15.75
N GLY A 11 8.38 23.56 14.97
CA GLY A 11 7.36 24.51 15.45
C GLY A 11 5.92 24.16 15.10
N MET A 12 5.65 22.97 14.53
CA MET A 12 4.35 22.64 13.92
C MET A 12 3.37 21.97 14.89
N SER A 13 3.26 22.50 16.11
CA SER A 13 2.42 21.90 17.17
C SER A 13 0.93 21.87 16.84
N SER A 14 0.43 22.75 15.96
CA SER A 14 -0.98 22.75 15.53
C SER A 14 -1.29 21.76 14.40
N LEU A 15 -0.27 21.12 13.80
CA LEU A 15 -0.45 20.21 12.68
C LEU A 15 -1.08 18.90 13.16
N THR A 16 -2.20 18.51 12.55
CA THR A 16 -3.01 17.35 12.97
C THR A 16 -3.01 16.22 11.95
N PHE A 17 -2.71 16.50 10.67
CA PHE A 17 -2.71 15.53 9.58
C PHE A 17 -1.49 15.75 8.69
N ILE A 18 -0.77 14.67 8.40
CA ILE A 18 0.29 14.65 7.39
C ILE A 18 -0.02 13.55 6.39
N HIS A 19 0.03 13.91 5.10
CA HIS A 19 0.02 12.96 4.00
C HIS A 19 1.22 13.25 3.10
N PHE A 20 2.20 12.35 3.10
CA PHE A 20 3.32 12.39 2.17
C PHE A 20 3.21 11.24 1.20
N ALA A 21 3.33 11.58 -0.08
CA ALA A 21 3.25 10.62 -1.17
C ALA A 21 4.33 10.86 -2.22
N ALA A 22 4.81 9.78 -2.82
CA ALA A 22 5.70 9.78 -3.99
C ALA A 22 7.08 10.44 -3.78
N PHE A 23 7.59 10.45 -2.54
CA PHE A 23 8.98 10.81 -2.23
C PHE A 23 9.90 9.61 -2.43
N ILE A 24 9.91 9.06 -3.65
CA ILE A 24 10.57 7.79 -3.98
C ILE A 24 12.02 7.72 -3.45
N PRO A 25 12.94 8.63 -3.81
CA PRO A 25 14.35 8.52 -3.45
C PRO A 25 14.67 8.92 -2.01
N MET A 26 13.67 9.30 -1.21
CA MET A 26 13.90 9.78 0.16
C MET A 26 14.15 8.60 1.10
N ALA A 27 15.30 8.62 1.77
CA ALA A 27 15.70 7.58 2.71
C ALA A 27 15.40 7.90 4.18
N LYS A 28 15.16 9.18 4.51
CA LYS A 28 14.96 9.68 5.87
C LYS A 28 13.89 10.78 5.89
N LEU A 29 13.06 10.80 6.93
CA LEU A 29 12.10 11.86 7.23
C LEU A 29 12.65 12.85 8.28
N PRO A 30 12.17 14.10 8.29
CA PRO A 30 12.42 15.05 9.38
C PRO A 30 11.93 14.53 10.74
N SER A 31 12.49 15.05 11.83
CA SER A 31 12.08 14.70 13.19
C SER A 31 10.61 15.05 13.46
N PHE A 32 9.91 14.21 14.23
CA PHE A 32 8.52 14.43 14.64
C PHE A 32 8.37 15.16 15.98
N GLU A 33 9.45 15.63 16.62
CA GLU A 33 9.40 16.22 17.97
C GLU A 33 8.40 17.39 18.12
N GLY A 34 8.24 18.23 17.10
CA GLY A 34 7.31 19.36 17.15
C GLY A 34 5.84 19.02 16.85
N LEU A 35 5.52 17.77 16.49
CA LEU A 35 4.20 17.32 16.03
C LEU A 35 3.26 16.85 17.15
N THR A 36 3.18 17.61 18.24
CA THR A 36 2.50 17.18 19.48
C THR A 36 0.98 16.99 19.37
N ASN A 37 0.32 17.59 18.37
CA ASN A 37 -1.10 17.38 18.08
C ASN A 37 -1.37 16.52 16.84
N LEU A 38 -0.36 15.86 16.28
CA LEU A 38 -0.57 15.00 15.11
C LEU A 38 -1.49 13.84 15.46
N LYS A 39 -2.56 13.69 14.68
CA LYS A 39 -3.55 12.62 14.81
C LYS A 39 -3.39 11.56 13.76
N SER A 40 -2.99 11.95 12.55
CA SER A 40 -2.93 11.04 11.40
C SER A 40 -1.68 11.25 10.59
N LEU A 41 -0.98 10.16 10.31
CA LEU A 41 0.17 10.11 9.42
C LEU A 41 -0.12 9.12 8.29
N THR A 42 0.00 9.59 7.06
CA THR A 42 0.02 8.74 5.86
C THR A 42 1.35 8.91 5.14
N LEU A 43 2.05 7.80 4.96
CA LEU A 43 3.24 7.71 4.12
C LEU A 43 2.91 6.79 2.95
N ALA A 44 3.10 7.28 1.73
CA ALA A 44 2.79 6.55 0.51
C ALA A 44 3.94 6.61 -0.50
N VAL A 45 4.31 5.46 -1.08
CA VAL A 45 5.28 5.37 -2.17
C VAL A 45 6.64 5.96 -1.78
N PHE A 46 7.18 5.46 -0.68
CA PHE A 46 8.53 5.73 -0.20
C PHE A 46 9.39 4.49 -0.40
N LEU A 47 9.93 4.31 -1.62
CA LEU A 47 10.59 3.06 -2.00
C LEU A 47 11.94 2.84 -1.31
N TYR A 48 12.59 3.91 -0.86
CA TYR A 48 13.91 3.87 -0.23
C TYR A 48 13.92 4.33 1.24
N LEU A 49 12.77 4.61 1.85
CA LEU A 49 12.72 5.02 3.26
C LEU A 49 13.20 3.88 4.14
N ALA A 50 14.29 4.14 4.88
CA ALA A 50 14.93 3.15 5.72
C ALA A 50 14.28 3.08 7.12
N GLU A 51 13.86 4.24 7.64
CA GLU A 51 13.32 4.37 8.98
C GLU A 51 12.25 5.47 9.05
N VAL A 52 11.37 5.35 10.04
CA VAL A 52 10.40 6.38 10.41
C VAL A 52 10.86 6.97 11.76
N PRO A 53 10.80 8.29 11.97
CA PRO A 53 11.13 8.90 13.26
C PRO A 53 10.23 8.38 14.39
N GLY A 54 10.77 8.43 15.62
CA GLY A 54 10.08 8.01 16.84
C GLY A 54 8.72 8.68 17.05
N PHE A 55 7.81 7.98 17.73
CA PHE A 55 6.46 8.47 18.02
C PHE A 55 6.30 9.07 19.42
N ASP A 56 7.39 9.26 20.17
CA ASP A 56 7.38 9.67 21.58
C ASP A 56 6.68 11.01 21.83
N SER A 57 6.78 11.96 20.89
CA SER A 57 6.12 13.27 20.94
C SER A 57 4.65 13.24 20.49
N LEU A 58 4.17 12.13 19.91
CA LEU A 58 2.88 12.07 19.22
C LEU A 58 1.74 11.65 20.16
N HIS A 59 1.50 12.44 21.19
CA HIS A 59 0.55 12.10 22.27
C HIS A 59 -0.91 11.98 21.82
N ASN A 60 -1.26 12.60 20.69
CA ASN A 60 -2.62 12.60 20.12
C ASN A 60 -2.75 11.67 18.90
N PHE A 61 -1.77 10.79 18.67
CA PHE A 61 -1.72 9.98 17.47
C PHE A 61 -2.80 8.89 17.49
N GLU A 62 -3.60 8.86 16.43
CA GLU A 62 -4.78 8.00 16.32
C GLU A 62 -4.70 7.08 15.09
N ARG A 63 -4.01 7.50 14.01
CA ARG A 63 -4.04 6.81 12.71
C ARG A 63 -2.68 6.76 12.02
N LEU A 64 -2.27 5.55 11.62
CA LEU A 64 -1.12 5.32 10.74
C LEU A 64 -1.56 4.59 9.46
N VAL A 65 -1.16 5.14 8.31
CA VAL A 65 -1.36 4.50 7.00
C VAL A 65 -0.02 4.43 6.28
N LEU A 66 0.40 3.21 5.94
CA LEU A 66 1.65 2.93 5.24
C LEU A 66 1.34 2.26 3.90
N VAL A 67 1.71 2.87 2.79
CA VAL A 67 1.42 2.36 1.44
C VAL A 67 2.70 2.26 0.64
N SER A 68 3.10 1.05 0.21
CA SER A 68 4.29 0.83 -0.62
C SER A 68 5.56 1.47 -0.04
N LEU A 69 5.98 0.93 1.12
CA LEU A 69 7.27 1.24 1.76
C LEU A 69 8.14 -0.03 1.83
N PRO A 70 8.52 -0.62 0.69
CA PRO A 70 9.08 -1.97 0.65
C PRO A 70 10.45 -2.10 1.32
N SER A 71 11.19 -0.99 1.49
CA SER A 71 12.51 -0.98 2.15
C SER A 71 12.43 -0.80 3.67
N LEU A 72 11.26 -0.42 4.19
CA LEU A 72 11.07 -0.25 5.62
C LEU A 72 10.91 -1.64 6.27
N THR A 73 11.83 -2.00 7.16
CA THR A 73 11.88 -3.35 7.77
C THR A 73 11.38 -3.40 9.21
N ALA A 74 11.22 -2.24 9.84
CA ALA A 74 10.79 -2.09 11.22
C ALA A 74 9.95 -0.81 11.36
N LEU A 75 9.22 -0.70 12.46
CA LEU A 75 8.43 0.47 12.81
C LEU A 75 8.95 1.10 14.11
N PRO A 76 8.70 2.39 14.35
CA PRO A 76 8.93 2.98 15.66
C PRO A 76 8.06 2.29 16.70
N ASP A 77 8.51 2.33 17.96
CA ASP A 77 7.71 1.80 19.05
C ASP A 77 6.38 2.56 19.17
N LEU A 78 5.29 1.80 19.24
CA LEU A 78 3.93 2.32 19.42
C LEU A 78 3.55 2.38 20.90
N GLY A 79 4.40 1.95 21.83
CA GLY A 79 4.09 1.86 23.26
C GLY A 79 3.73 3.21 23.90
N SER A 80 4.25 4.32 23.37
CA SER A 80 3.91 5.68 23.79
C SER A 80 2.53 6.16 23.28
N VAL A 81 1.94 5.49 22.29
CA VAL A 81 0.69 5.88 21.64
C VAL A 81 -0.51 5.30 22.40
N LYS A 82 -1.25 6.16 23.11
CA LYS A 82 -2.34 5.73 24.00
C LYS A 82 -3.69 5.54 23.31
N ASN A 83 -3.99 6.35 22.30
CA ASN A 83 -5.33 6.44 21.68
C ASN A 83 -5.33 5.95 20.23
N PHE A 84 -4.57 4.90 19.93
CA PHE A 84 -4.43 4.41 18.57
C PHE A 84 -5.72 3.72 18.08
N GLN A 85 -6.33 4.27 17.03
CA GLN A 85 -7.64 3.85 16.53
C GLN A 85 -7.55 3.08 15.21
N SER A 86 -6.53 3.31 14.39
CA SER A 86 -6.45 2.71 13.06
C SER A 86 -4.99 2.53 12.61
N PHE A 87 -4.70 1.33 12.12
CA PHE A 87 -3.46 1.03 11.44
C PHE A 87 -3.75 0.25 10.17
N THR A 88 -3.26 0.72 9.04
CA THR A 88 -3.39 0.03 7.75
C THR A 88 -2.08 0.07 7.00
N THR A 89 -1.70 -1.10 6.48
CA THR A 89 -0.55 -1.24 5.58
C THR A 89 -1.04 -1.79 4.25
N PHE A 90 -0.62 -1.20 3.15
CA PHE A 90 -0.81 -1.75 1.82
C PHE A 90 0.56 -2.01 1.22
N ASP A 91 0.69 -3.14 0.52
CA ASP A 91 1.94 -3.67 -0.04
C ASP A 91 2.86 -4.30 1.03
N ARG A 92 4.09 -4.67 0.63
CA ARG A 92 5.11 -5.30 1.48
C ARG A 92 5.36 -4.52 2.77
N GLY A 93 5.24 -5.23 3.90
CA GLY A 93 5.81 -4.85 5.20
C GLY A 93 6.67 -5.98 5.74
N ALA A 94 8.01 -5.88 5.63
CA ALA A 94 8.91 -6.95 6.06
C ALA A 94 8.87 -7.18 7.59
N TRP A 95 8.45 -6.17 8.36
CA TRP A 95 8.20 -6.26 9.79
C TRP A 95 7.17 -7.35 10.17
N CYS A 96 6.38 -7.83 9.21
CA CYS A 96 5.42 -8.90 9.40
C CYS A 96 6.02 -10.32 9.37
N CYS A 97 7.25 -10.49 8.90
CA CYS A 97 7.87 -11.80 8.69
C CYS A 97 9.33 -11.88 9.12
N ASN A 98 10.00 -10.75 9.40
CA ASN A 98 11.40 -10.74 9.84
C ASN A 98 11.59 -10.88 11.36
N GLY A 99 10.52 -11.20 12.10
CA GLY A 99 10.52 -11.34 13.57
C GLY A 99 10.24 -10.05 14.35
N PHE A 100 10.04 -8.90 13.71
CA PHE A 100 9.80 -7.63 14.41
C PHE A 100 8.55 -7.64 15.31
N LEU A 101 7.41 -8.15 14.82
CA LEU A 101 6.11 -8.06 15.51
C LEU A 101 5.81 -9.18 16.52
N ASN A 102 6.62 -10.24 16.57
CA ASN A 102 6.28 -11.42 17.37
C ASN A 102 7.47 -12.34 17.70
N ASN A 103 8.72 -11.88 17.46
CA ASN A 103 9.94 -12.69 17.61
C ASN A 103 9.93 -13.99 16.77
N ASN A 104 9.05 -14.10 15.77
CA ASN A 104 8.97 -15.24 14.87
C ASN A 104 9.38 -14.80 13.45
N CYS A 105 10.53 -15.30 13.00
CA CYS A 105 11.03 -14.99 11.67
C CYS A 105 10.66 -16.08 10.66
N GLU A 106 9.88 -15.70 9.65
CA GLU A 106 9.36 -16.55 8.59
C GLU A 106 9.82 -16.04 7.21
N LEU A 107 11.09 -16.31 6.85
CA LEU A 107 11.67 -15.85 5.58
C LEU A 107 11.01 -16.45 4.32
N ASN A 108 10.24 -17.53 4.48
CA ASN A 108 9.45 -18.12 3.40
C ASN A 108 8.18 -17.33 3.09
N ASP A 109 7.76 -16.40 3.96
CA ASP A 109 6.62 -15.52 3.69
C ASP A 109 6.95 -14.60 2.49
N PRO A 110 6.04 -14.44 1.51
CA PRO A 110 6.26 -13.56 0.35
C PRO A 110 6.68 -12.12 0.70
N LYS A 111 6.29 -11.59 1.87
CA LYS A 111 6.67 -10.26 2.37
C LYS A 111 8.18 -10.15 2.68
N CYS A 112 8.85 -11.27 2.92
CA CYS A 112 10.29 -11.32 3.19
C CYS A 112 11.12 -11.67 1.94
N GLY A 113 10.48 -12.09 0.84
CA GLY A 113 11.16 -12.33 -0.44
C GLY A 113 11.59 -11.03 -1.15
N VAL A 114 12.17 -11.20 -2.34
CA VAL A 114 12.42 -10.08 -3.25
C VAL A 114 11.08 -9.51 -3.71
N HIS A 115 10.93 -8.19 -3.62
CA HIS A 115 9.67 -7.54 -3.98
C HIS A 115 9.39 -7.69 -5.48
N PRO A 116 8.25 -8.25 -5.91
CA PRO A 116 8.02 -8.58 -7.32
C PRO A 116 7.82 -7.35 -8.22
N VAL A 117 7.27 -6.25 -7.69
CA VAL A 117 7.13 -4.97 -8.42
C VAL A 117 8.38 -4.08 -8.29
N TRP A 118 8.84 -3.81 -7.07
CA TRP A 118 9.89 -2.81 -6.83
C TRP A 118 11.32 -3.37 -6.84
N GLY A 119 11.50 -4.69 -6.87
CA GLY A 119 12.81 -5.34 -6.84
C GLY A 119 13.57 -5.19 -5.52
N THR A 120 12.94 -4.67 -4.47
CA THR A 120 13.56 -4.51 -3.15
C THR A 120 14.07 -5.87 -2.64
N PRO A 121 15.33 -5.97 -2.14
CA PRO A 121 15.92 -7.24 -1.73
C PRO A 121 15.12 -7.99 -0.66
N ALA A 122 15.38 -9.29 -0.55
CA ALA A 122 14.82 -10.12 0.53
C ALA A 122 15.21 -9.58 1.91
N ALA A 123 14.29 -9.69 2.86
CA ALA A 123 14.56 -9.32 4.25
C ALA A 123 15.39 -10.40 4.95
N ILE A 124 16.00 -10.02 6.06
CA ILE A 124 16.70 -10.92 6.97
C ILE A 124 16.00 -10.90 8.33
N CYS A 125 16.18 -11.95 9.13
CA CYS A 125 15.67 -11.97 10.49
C CYS A 125 16.35 -10.89 11.34
N LEU A 126 15.56 -10.18 12.15
CA LEU A 126 16.09 -9.21 13.09
C LEU A 126 16.62 -9.90 14.34
N ALA A 127 17.73 -9.37 14.88
CA ALA A 127 18.22 -9.72 16.20
C ALA A 127 17.25 -9.25 17.29
N SER A 128 17.29 -9.87 18.47
CA SER A 128 16.32 -9.65 19.55
C SER A 128 16.24 -8.20 20.03
N GLU A 129 17.36 -7.47 20.01
CA GLU A 129 17.44 -6.06 20.37
C GLU A 129 16.77 -5.11 19.36
N ASN A 130 16.48 -5.60 18.14
CA ASN A 130 15.83 -4.84 17.07
C ASN A 130 14.35 -5.21 16.90
N GLN A 131 13.80 -6.01 17.82
CA GLN A 131 12.39 -6.39 17.81
C GLN A 131 11.54 -5.30 18.46
N ALA A 132 10.25 -5.27 18.11
CA ALA A 132 9.32 -4.35 18.75
C ALA A 132 9.09 -4.74 20.21
N THR A 133 8.68 -3.77 21.03
CA THR A 133 8.30 -4.06 22.42
C THR A 133 6.99 -4.86 22.49
N GLU A 134 6.74 -5.50 23.63
CA GLU A 134 5.46 -6.16 23.91
C GLU A 134 4.26 -5.21 23.80
N ALA A 135 4.45 -3.92 24.10
CA ALA A 135 3.42 -2.91 23.95
C ALA A 135 3.07 -2.73 22.46
N THR A 136 4.08 -2.66 21.59
CA THR A 136 3.88 -2.61 20.13
C THR A 136 3.21 -3.88 19.60
N TRP A 137 3.61 -5.07 20.06
CA TRP A 137 2.95 -6.33 19.69
C TRP A 137 1.46 -6.34 20.09
N THR A 138 1.17 -5.87 21.31
CA THR A 138 -0.20 -5.76 21.82
C THR A 138 -1.04 -4.81 20.98
N ILE A 139 -0.49 -3.66 20.57
CA ILE A 139 -1.19 -2.69 19.73
C ILE A 139 -1.43 -3.26 18.34
N THR A 140 -0.40 -3.78 17.68
CA THR A 140 -0.46 -4.27 16.30
C THR A 140 -1.37 -5.49 16.15
N SER A 141 -1.43 -6.38 17.14
CA SER A 141 -2.35 -7.54 17.13
C SER A 141 -3.83 -7.16 16.95
N LYS A 142 -4.24 -6.00 17.50
CA LYS A 142 -5.61 -5.45 17.35
C LYS A 142 -5.93 -5.06 15.91
N PHE A 143 -4.92 -4.84 15.09
CA PHE A 143 -5.03 -4.41 13.69
C PHE A 143 -4.55 -5.47 12.70
N SER A 144 -4.38 -6.72 13.14
CA SER A 144 -3.86 -7.84 12.33
C SER A 144 -4.54 -8.03 10.97
N PHE A 145 -5.82 -7.66 10.83
CA PHE A 145 -6.52 -7.70 9.54
C PHE A 145 -6.11 -6.57 8.58
N GLY A 146 -5.77 -5.40 9.10
CA GLY A 146 -5.41 -4.21 8.32
C GLY A 146 -3.92 -4.10 8.03
N ILE A 147 -3.10 -4.92 8.68
CA ILE A 147 -1.64 -4.94 8.51
C ILE A 147 -1.20 -6.29 7.96
N CYS A 148 0.00 -6.36 7.37
CA CYS A 148 0.58 -7.62 6.89
C CYS A 148 -0.22 -8.33 5.79
N GLY A 149 -1.00 -7.56 5.00
CA GLY A 149 -1.70 -8.02 3.82
C GLY A 149 -0.76 -8.52 2.71
N PRO A 150 -1.32 -8.91 1.55
CA PRO A 150 -0.54 -9.44 0.44
C PRO A 150 0.44 -8.39 -0.12
N VAL A 151 1.56 -8.88 -0.64
CA VAL A 151 2.52 -8.07 -1.38
C VAL A 151 1.92 -7.70 -2.73
N LEU A 152 2.13 -6.45 -3.17
CA LEU A 152 1.67 -5.98 -4.47
C LEU A 152 2.32 -6.80 -5.59
N GLN A 153 1.50 -7.32 -6.50
CA GLN A 153 1.92 -8.12 -7.63
C GLN A 153 1.98 -7.28 -8.92
N PRO A 154 2.78 -7.66 -9.93
CA PRO A 154 2.91 -6.91 -11.18
C PRO A 154 1.59 -6.73 -11.94
N ASP A 155 0.71 -7.72 -11.92
CA ASP A 155 -0.63 -7.69 -12.53
C ASP A 155 -1.61 -6.74 -11.81
N ALA A 156 -1.37 -6.47 -10.53
CA ALA A 156 -2.13 -5.48 -9.76
C ALA A 156 -1.71 -4.04 -10.06
N VAL A 157 -0.54 -3.82 -10.68
CA VAL A 157 -0.03 -2.49 -11.03
C VAL A 157 -0.35 -2.18 -12.48
N GLN A 158 -1.39 -1.38 -12.69
CA GLN A 158 -1.66 -0.86 -14.01
C GLN A 158 -0.78 0.35 -14.32
N GLY A 159 -0.04 0.25 -15.42
CA GLY A 159 0.73 1.37 -15.96
C GLY A 159 -0.16 2.50 -16.47
N THR A 160 0.47 3.63 -16.76
CA THR A 160 -0.20 4.79 -17.38
C THR A 160 -0.82 4.36 -18.71
N PRO A 161 -2.06 4.79 -19.03
CA PRO A 161 -2.63 4.55 -20.35
C PRO A 161 -1.70 5.06 -21.46
N THR A 162 -1.45 4.24 -22.46
CA THR A 162 -0.79 4.65 -23.70
C THR A 162 -1.82 4.71 -24.82
N GLU A 163 -1.50 5.44 -25.89
CA GLU A 163 -2.37 5.48 -27.07
C GLU A 163 -2.68 4.06 -27.58
N GLU A 164 -1.65 3.22 -27.70
CA GLU A 164 -1.78 1.81 -28.11
C GLU A 164 -2.77 1.03 -27.23
N THR A 165 -2.67 1.14 -25.91
CA THR A 165 -3.52 0.38 -25.00
C THR A 165 -4.95 0.92 -24.93
N MET A 166 -5.17 2.19 -25.32
CA MET A 166 -6.49 2.81 -25.41
C MET A 166 -7.19 2.49 -26.73
N THR A 167 -6.48 2.52 -27.87
CA THR A 167 -7.06 2.30 -29.20
C THR A 167 -7.74 0.93 -29.32
N VAL A 168 -7.18 -0.12 -28.68
CA VAL A 168 -7.78 -1.46 -28.65
C VAL A 168 -9.20 -1.45 -28.07
N CYS A 169 -9.46 -0.55 -27.12
CA CYS A 169 -10.73 -0.47 -26.43
C CYS A 169 -11.82 0.27 -27.20
N LYS A 170 -11.48 1.10 -28.20
CA LYS A 170 -12.44 1.92 -28.98
C LYS A 170 -13.48 2.58 -28.05
N ASP A 171 -13.00 3.20 -26.97
CA ASP A 171 -13.79 3.90 -25.95
C ASP A 171 -14.92 3.06 -25.31
N THR A 172 -14.82 1.74 -25.37
CA THR A 172 -15.84 0.82 -24.87
C THR A 172 -15.35 0.12 -23.61
N MET A 173 -15.99 0.39 -22.47
CA MET A 173 -15.70 -0.33 -21.22
C MET A 173 -16.14 -1.80 -21.30
N TYR A 174 -15.55 -2.64 -20.46
CA TYR A 174 -15.85 -4.05 -20.23
C TYR A 174 -15.60 -5.01 -21.41
N ARG A 175 -15.17 -4.48 -22.56
CA ARG A 175 -14.74 -5.31 -23.69
C ARG A 175 -13.52 -6.15 -23.30
N GLN A 176 -13.53 -7.43 -23.66
CA GLN A 176 -12.34 -8.28 -23.55
C GLN A 176 -11.24 -7.75 -24.48
N CYS A 177 -10.02 -7.63 -23.98
CA CYS A 177 -8.86 -7.24 -24.76
C CYS A 177 -7.71 -8.23 -24.48
N SER A 178 -6.67 -8.24 -25.31
CA SER A 178 -5.57 -9.19 -25.18
C SER A 178 -4.23 -8.47 -25.26
N LYS A 179 -3.31 -8.82 -24.35
CA LYS A 179 -1.87 -8.60 -24.50
C LYS A 179 -1.19 -9.96 -24.74
N PRO A 180 0.00 -10.01 -25.34
CA PRO A 180 0.75 -11.27 -25.46
C PRO A 180 0.91 -11.93 -24.08
N ASN A 181 0.65 -13.25 -23.98
CA ASN A 181 0.62 -14.12 -22.78
C ASN A 181 -0.71 -14.28 -22.00
N GLU A 182 -1.78 -14.72 -22.69
CA GLU A 182 -2.95 -15.49 -22.16
C GLU A 182 -3.62 -15.05 -20.84
N THR A 183 -3.37 -13.86 -20.33
CA THR A 183 -4.04 -13.35 -19.13
C THR A 183 -5.33 -12.65 -19.55
N GLU A 184 -6.47 -13.00 -18.95
CA GLU A 184 -7.74 -12.29 -19.17
C GLU A 184 -7.53 -10.78 -18.92
N ALA A 185 -7.89 -9.95 -19.89
CA ALA A 185 -7.78 -8.51 -19.79
C ALA A 185 -9.07 -7.83 -20.26
N MET A 186 -9.35 -6.67 -19.69
CA MET A 186 -10.58 -5.94 -19.89
C MET A 186 -10.30 -4.47 -20.20
N CYS A 187 -11.07 -3.88 -21.10
CA CYS A 187 -11.10 -2.45 -21.28
C CYS A 187 -11.77 -1.80 -20.08
N TYR A 188 -11.01 -1.06 -19.29
CA TYR A 188 -11.54 -0.46 -18.07
C TYR A 188 -10.90 0.90 -17.80
N ASN A 189 -11.67 1.78 -17.19
CA ASN A 189 -11.19 3.06 -16.71
C ASN A 189 -10.69 2.92 -15.28
N VAL A 190 -9.39 2.67 -15.13
CA VAL A 190 -8.75 2.70 -13.81
C VAL A 190 -8.40 4.14 -13.43
N ARG A 191 -8.78 4.54 -12.20
CA ARG A 191 -8.50 5.86 -11.62
C ARG A 191 -9.07 7.05 -12.42
N PHE A 192 -10.19 6.87 -13.11
CA PHE A 192 -10.81 7.92 -13.95
C PHE A 192 -9.89 8.43 -15.08
N MET A 193 -8.94 7.61 -15.54
CA MET A 193 -8.07 7.87 -16.69
C MET A 193 -8.75 7.42 -18.01
N GLY A 194 -8.01 7.38 -19.11
CA GLY A 194 -8.51 6.84 -20.39
C GLY A 194 -8.91 5.36 -20.28
N ILE A 195 -9.89 4.93 -21.08
CA ILE A 195 -10.27 3.51 -21.17
C ILE A 195 -9.14 2.77 -21.86
N THR A 196 -8.50 1.87 -21.12
CA THR A 196 -7.34 1.13 -21.61
C THR A 196 -7.48 -0.34 -21.30
N CYS A 197 -6.81 -1.18 -22.08
CA CYS A 197 -6.74 -2.61 -21.82
C CYS A 197 -5.96 -2.87 -20.52
N THR A 198 -6.64 -3.33 -19.48
CA THR A 198 -6.07 -3.69 -18.17
C THR A 198 -6.02 -5.19 -17.96
N GLN A 199 -4.92 -5.65 -17.36
CA GLN A 199 -4.74 -7.05 -16.95
C GLN A 199 -5.13 -7.28 -15.48
N THR A 200 -5.66 -6.26 -14.79
CA THR A 200 -6.03 -6.41 -13.39
C THR A 200 -7.26 -7.32 -13.23
N SER A 201 -7.07 -8.44 -12.54
CA SER A 201 -8.15 -9.38 -12.21
C SER A 201 -9.25 -8.73 -11.38
N TYR A 202 -8.90 -7.78 -10.51
CA TYR A 202 -9.86 -7.08 -9.64
C TYR A 202 -10.98 -6.38 -10.41
N ALA A 203 -10.67 -5.72 -11.53
CA ALA A 203 -11.70 -5.05 -12.33
C ALA A 203 -12.65 -6.06 -12.97
N ILE A 204 -12.12 -7.17 -13.47
CA ILE A 204 -12.88 -8.25 -14.09
C ILE A 204 -13.80 -8.92 -13.06
N GLU A 205 -13.26 -9.30 -11.90
CA GLU A 205 -14.01 -9.91 -10.81
C GLU A 205 -15.10 -8.98 -10.27
N MET A 206 -14.78 -7.70 -10.12
CA MET A 206 -15.74 -6.68 -9.70
C MET A 206 -16.91 -6.61 -10.69
N ARG A 207 -16.65 -6.54 -12.00
CA ARG A 207 -17.72 -6.45 -13.00
C ARG A 207 -18.54 -7.74 -13.07
N ARG A 208 -17.91 -8.92 -13.00
CA ARG A 208 -18.62 -10.22 -12.91
C ARG A 208 -19.60 -10.24 -11.73
N ARG A 209 -19.19 -9.73 -10.55
CA ARG A 209 -20.07 -9.62 -9.37
C ARG A 209 -21.20 -8.61 -9.59
N GLN A 210 -20.92 -7.45 -10.18
CA GLN A 210 -21.95 -6.45 -10.50
C GLN A 210 -23.06 -7.04 -11.39
N ILE A 211 -22.66 -7.76 -12.44
CA ILE A 211 -23.59 -8.44 -13.35
C ILE A 211 -24.40 -9.49 -12.60
N ALA A 212 -23.74 -10.37 -11.83
CA ALA A 212 -24.40 -11.45 -11.09
C ALA A 212 -25.42 -10.94 -10.06
N HIS A 213 -25.17 -9.79 -9.45
CA HIS A 213 -26.05 -9.17 -8.46
C HIS A 213 -27.03 -8.14 -9.06
N GLY A 214 -26.95 -7.83 -10.35
CA GLY A 214 -27.79 -6.83 -11.00
C GLY A 214 -27.60 -5.42 -10.42
N VAL A 215 -26.36 -5.06 -10.03
CA VAL A 215 -26.04 -3.76 -9.43
C VAL A 215 -25.12 -2.94 -10.34
N GLY A 216 -25.29 -1.61 -10.32
CA GLY A 216 -24.57 -0.69 -11.20
C GLY A 216 -25.21 -0.57 -12.58
N ASP A 217 -24.42 -0.20 -13.58
CA ASP A 217 -24.92 -0.04 -14.95
C ASP A 217 -25.33 -1.39 -15.56
N ALA A 218 -26.44 -1.37 -16.30
CA ALA A 218 -26.92 -2.52 -17.06
C ALA A 218 -25.81 -3.05 -17.98
N CYS A 219 -25.64 -4.36 -18.01
CA CYS A 219 -24.62 -4.97 -18.84
C CYS A 219 -25.06 -5.04 -20.31
N ASN A 220 -24.09 -4.94 -21.22
CA ASN A 220 -24.31 -5.11 -22.64
C ASN A 220 -23.99 -6.57 -23.04
N PRO A 221 -24.99 -7.39 -23.43
CA PRO A 221 -24.77 -8.79 -23.78
C PRO A 221 -23.80 -9.00 -24.95
N GLU A 222 -23.70 -8.06 -25.89
CA GLU A 222 -22.77 -8.18 -27.03
C GLU A 222 -21.30 -8.00 -26.62
N ILE A 223 -21.04 -7.19 -25.58
CA ILE A 223 -19.69 -6.84 -25.13
C ILE A 223 -19.27 -7.66 -23.90
N GLU A 224 -20.23 -7.99 -23.03
CA GLU A 224 -20.01 -8.48 -21.67
C GLU A 224 -20.50 -9.93 -21.47
N ALA A 225 -20.88 -10.65 -22.53
CA ALA A 225 -21.23 -12.07 -22.44
C ALA A 225 -20.12 -12.91 -21.78
N TRP A 226 -18.85 -12.59 -22.05
CA TRP A 226 -17.69 -13.24 -21.44
C TRP A 226 -17.54 -12.97 -19.92
N LEU A 227 -18.27 -11.98 -19.40
CA LEU A 227 -18.38 -11.65 -17.97
C LEU A 227 -19.65 -12.24 -17.33
N GLY A 228 -20.47 -12.98 -18.10
CA GLY A 228 -21.71 -13.60 -17.63
C GLY A 228 -22.97 -12.76 -17.86
N CYS A 229 -22.90 -11.68 -18.65
CA CYS A 229 -24.09 -10.94 -19.07
C CYS A 229 -24.98 -11.83 -19.97
N LYS A 230 -26.30 -11.76 -19.77
CA LYS A 230 -27.30 -12.51 -20.54
C LYS A 230 -28.26 -11.57 -21.22
#